data_AF-A0A7C1RKU2-F1
#
_entry.id   AF-A0A7C1RKU2-F1
#
_cell.length_a   1.000
_cell.length_b   1.000
_cell.length_c   1.000
_cell.angle_alpha   90.00
_cell.angle_beta   90.00
_cell.angle_gamma   90.00
#
_symmetry.space_group_name_H-M   'P 1'
#
loop_
_entity.id
_entity.type
_entity.pdbx_description
1 polymer ?
#
loop_
_entity_poly.entity_id
_entity_poly.type
_entity_poly.pdbx_seq_one_letter_code
_entity_poly.pdbx_strand_id
1 'polypeptide(L)'
;FLEYRRRLEAVRGLAKKEEVRVIYKDEYDIKKFLRQVVYRESQRCLFCYYERLEKTAIFARRGEFDYFSSTLFLSPHQDQELLKAVIETISKKYRLKPYLERIEGGWQKSIELSKKMKLYRQEYCGCIYSEEERYRKKYQEKRNR
;
A
#
# COMPACT_ATOMS: atom_id res chain seq x y z
N PHE A 1 5.50 -13.67 -2.23
CA PHE A 1 4.82 -13.89 -3.53
C PHE A 1 3.34 -14.26 -3.36
N LEU A 2 2.98 -15.22 -2.50
CA LEU A 2 1.57 -15.59 -2.27
C LEU A 2 0.69 -14.41 -1.83
N GLU A 3 1.19 -13.57 -0.91
CA GLU A 3 0.48 -12.37 -0.46
C GLU A 3 0.18 -11.40 -1.62
N TYR A 4 1.16 -11.18 -2.49
CA TYR A 4 0.99 -10.38 -3.69
C TYR A 4 -0.13 -10.92 -4.58
N ARG A 5 -0.15 -12.23 -4.84
CA ARG A 5 -1.19 -12.89 -5.64
C ARG A 5 -2.58 -12.72 -5.05
N ARG A 6 -2.74 -12.96 -3.74
CA ARG A 6 -4.03 -12.79 -3.05
C ARG A 6 -4.56 -11.37 -3.17
N ARG A 7 -3.69 -10.38 -3.00
CA ARG A 7 -4.05 -8.96 -3.15
C ARG A 7 -4.42 -8.60 -4.58
N LEU A 8 -3.69 -9.11 -5.57
CA LEU A 8 -3.99 -8.89 -6.98
C LEU A 8 -5.33 -9.51 -7.39
N GLU A 9 -5.58 -10.75 -6.98
CA GLU A 9 -6.85 -11.45 -7.21
C GLU A 9 -8.02 -10.69 -6.55
N ALA A 10 -7.83 -10.17 -5.34
CA ALA A 10 -8.83 -9.35 -4.65
C ALA A 10 -9.15 -8.04 -5.39
N VAL A 11 -8.13 -7.32 -5.88
CA VAL A 11 -8.32 -6.10 -6.67
C VAL A 11 -9.03 -6.41 -8.00
N ARG A 12 -8.65 -7.50 -8.69
CA ARG A 12 -9.34 -7.94 -9.91
C ARG A 12 -10.81 -8.26 -9.66
N GLY A 13 -11.10 -8.97 -8.56
CA GLY A 13 -12.47 -9.27 -8.15
C GLY A 13 -13.29 -8.01 -7.86
N LEU A 14 -12.71 -7.05 -7.12
CA LEU A 14 -13.33 -5.77 -6.84
C LEU A 14 -13.58 -4.96 -8.11
N ALA A 15 -12.57 -4.82 -8.97
CA ALA A 15 -12.66 -4.05 -10.21
C ALA A 15 -13.75 -4.59 -11.14
N LYS A 16 -13.89 -5.91 -11.24
CA LYS A 16 -14.97 -6.54 -12.02
C LYS A 16 -16.35 -6.25 -11.42
N LYS A 17 -16.48 -6.30 -10.10
CA LYS A 17 -17.76 -6.11 -9.41
C LYS A 17 -18.26 -4.67 -9.44
N GLU A 18 -17.35 -3.72 -9.28
CA GLU A 18 -17.64 -2.28 -9.24
C GLU A 18 -17.49 -1.61 -10.60
N GLU A 19 -17.21 -2.38 -11.66
CA GLU A 19 -17.01 -1.91 -13.03
C GLU A 19 -15.95 -0.79 -13.16
N VAL A 20 -14.93 -0.84 -12.30
CA VAL A 20 -13.85 0.14 -12.26
C VAL A 20 -12.71 -0.28 -13.18
N ARG A 21 -12.27 0.64 -14.04
CA ARG A 21 -11.07 0.44 -14.87
C ARG A 21 -9.81 0.49 -14.00
N VAL A 22 -8.98 -0.54 -14.10
CA VAL A 22 -7.72 -0.64 -13.36
C VAL A 22 -6.58 -0.88 -14.34
N ILE A 23 -5.54 -0.07 -14.24
CA ILE A 23 -4.26 -0.29 -14.93
C ILE A 23 -3.39 -1.16 -14.04
N TYR A 24 -3.15 -2.39 -14.46
CA TYR A 24 -2.34 -3.35 -13.70
C TYR A 24 -0.88 -3.26 -14.11
N LYS A 25 0.00 -3.09 -13.12
CA LYS A 25 1.41 -3.41 -13.25
C LYS A 25 1.68 -4.71 -12.49
N ASP A 26 1.54 -5.83 -13.20
CA ASP A 26 1.63 -7.18 -12.62
C ASP A 26 3.10 -7.62 -12.44
N GLU A 27 3.86 -6.83 -11.66
CA GLU A 27 5.27 -7.06 -11.37
C GLU A 27 5.48 -7.08 -9.85
N TYR A 28 6.08 -8.15 -9.33
CA TYR A 28 6.47 -8.26 -7.93
C TYR A 28 7.94 -8.68 -7.80
N ASP A 29 8.83 -7.68 -7.79
CA ASP A 29 10.26 -7.89 -7.62
C ASP A 29 10.69 -7.69 -6.15
N ILE A 30 10.56 -8.76 -5.38
CA ILE A 30 11.03 -8.78 -3.99
C ILE A 30 12.55 -8.60 -3.88
N LYS A 31 13.32 -9.08 -4.87
CA LYS A 31 14.79 -9.00 -4.83
C LYS A 31 15.24 -7.55 -4.97
N LYS A 32 14.63 -6.79 -5.88
CA LYS A 32 14.86 -5.35 -6.01
C LYS A 32 14.51 -4.61 -4.72
N PHE A 33 13.34 -4.87 -4.15
CA PHE A 33 12.93 -4.25 -2.88
C PHE A 33 13.95 -4.53 -1.76
N LEU A 34 14.38 -5.78 -1.60
CA LEU A 34 15.38 -6.13 -0.59
C LEU A 34 16.72 -5.41 -0.81
N ARG A 35 17.23 -5.36 -2.04
CA ARG A 35 18.48 -4.63 -2.34
C ARG A 35 18.42 -3.15 -1.96
N GLN A 36 17.25 -2.53 -1.99
CA GLN A 36 17.08 -1.12 -1.59
C GLN A 36 17.04 -0.93 -0.08
N VAL A 37 16.59 -1.97 0.66
CA VAL A 37 16.26 -1.87 2.09
C VAL A 37 17.31 -2.48 3.00
N VAL A 38 18.06 -3.49 2.56
CA VAL A 38 19.09 -4.15 3.37
C VAL A 38 20.10 -3.11 3.88
N TYR A 39 20.46 -3.19 5.17
CA TYR A 39 21.22 -2.19 5.95
C TYR A 39 20.46 -0.90 6.30
N ARG A 40 19.17 -0.80 5.96
CA ARG A 40 18.27 0.34 6.24
C ARG A 40 16.87 -0.15 6.58
N GLU A 41 16.75 -1.29 7.27
CA GLU A 41 15.49 -1.97 7.53
C GLU A 41 14.50 -1.09 8.31
N SER A 42 15.00 -0.21 9.17
CA SER A 42 14.21 0.80 9.90
C SER A 42 13.53 1.82 8.97
N GLN A 43 14.08 2.04 7.77
CA GLN A 43 13.56 2.98 6.77
C GLN A 43 12.82 2.28 5.62
N ARG A 44 12.54 0.98 5.72
CA ARG A 44 11.87 0.19 4.66
C ARG A 44 10.56 0.81 4.12
N CYS A 45 9.80 1.50 4.97
CA CYS A 45 8.54 2.14 4.58
C CYS A 45 8.77 3.29 3.61
N LEU A 46 9.86 4.06 3.77
CA LEU A 46 10.23 5.13 2.86
C LEU A 46 10.43 4.59 1.43
N PHE A 47 11.23 3.53 1.28
CA PHE A 47 11.47 2.90 -0.03
C PHE A 47 10.18 2.32 -0.63
N CYS A 48 9.37 1.65 0.20
CA CYS A 48 8.10 1.07 -0.20
C CYS A 48 7.09 2.13 -0.68
N TYR A 49 6.92 3.22 0.07
CA TYR A 49 6.02 4.31 -0.30
C TYR A 49 6.50 5.00 -1.57
N TYR A 50 7.80 5.30 -1.64
CA TYR A 50 8.38 5.97 -2.81
C TYR A 50 8.19 5.14 -4.07
N GLU A 51 8.56 3.85 -4.06
CA GLU A 51 8.43 3.00 -5.25
C GLU A 51 6.97 2.89 -5.73
N ARG A 52 6.01 2.78 -4.80
CA ARG A 52 4.59 2.68 -5.13
C ARG A 52 4.04 3.98 -5.70
N LEU A 53 4.25 5.09 -5.00
CA LEU A 53 3.73 6.39 -5.40
C LEU A 53 4.41 6.92 -6.66
N GLU A 54 5.71 6.66 -6.86
CA GLU A 54 6.45 7.10 -8.04
C GLU A 54 5.90 6.42 -9.30
N LYS A 55 5.66 5.10 -9.23
CA LYS A 55 5.03 4.36 -10.33
C LYS A 55 3.64 4.94 -10.64
N THR A 56 2.81 5.16 -9.62
CA THR A 56 1.48 5.78 -9.81
C THR A 56 1.58 7.16 -10.45
N ALA A 57 2.50 8.01 -9.99
CA ALA A 57 2.70 9.35 -10.52
C ALA A 57 3.17 9.34 -11.99
N ILE A 58 4.05 8.41 -12.37
CA ILE A 58 4.47 8.25 -13.78
C ILE A 58 3.26 7.94 -14.67
N PHE A 59 2.38 7.02 -14.25
CA PHE A 59 1.18 6.70 -15.01
C PHE A 59 0.17 7.84 -15.02
N ALA A 60 -0.04 8.50 -13.87
CA ALA A 60 -0.93 9.65 -13.76
C ALA A 60 -0.49 10.80 -14.69
N ARG A 61 0.82 11.07 -14.76
CA ARG A 61 1.35 12.12 -15.64
C ARG A 61 1.19 11.78 -17.12
N ARG A 62 1.42 10.51 -17.50
CA ARG A 62 1.24 10.04 -18.88
C ARG A 62 -0.22 10.03 -19.31
N GLY A 63 -1.14 9.79 -18.38
CA GLY A 63 -2.59 9.80 -18.62
C GLY A 63 -3.25 11.15 -18.37
N GLU A 64 -2.46 12.22 -18.21
CA GLU A 64 -2.95 13.60 -18.04
C GLU A 64 -3.91 13.81 -16.85
N PHE A 65 -3.75 13.01 -15.79
CA PHE A 65 -4.55 13.17 -14.58
C PHE A 65 -4.09 14.40 -13.76
N ASP A 66 -5.03 15.14 -13.19
CA ASP A 66 -4.73 16.30 -12.33
C ASP A 66 -4.17 15.88 -10.96
N TYR A 67 -4.74 14.81 -10.39
CA TYR A 67 -4.48 14.36 -9.03
C TYR A 67 -4.03 12.91 -8.96
N PHE A 68 -3.26 12.59 -7.93
CA PHE A 68 -2.93 11.21 -7.55
C PHE A 68 -2.93 11.03 -6.03
N SER A 69 -3.20 9.81 -5.58
CA SER A 69 -3.29 9.47 -4.16
C SER A 69 -2.92 8.01 -3.91
N SER A 70 -3.08 7.58 -2.66
CA SER A 70 -2.96 6.20 -2.25
C SER A 70 -4.03 5.82 -1.23
N THR A 71 -4.56 4.61 -1.33
CA THR A 71 -5.45 4.05 -0.30
C THR A 71 -4.72 3.80 1.03
N LEU A 72 -3.39 3.91 1.07
CA LEU A 72 -2.60 3.82 2.31
C LEU A 72 -2.96 4.93 3.32
N PHE A 73 -3.46 6.09 2.88
CA PHE A 73 -3.92 7.16 3.76
C PHE A 73 -5.14 6.77 4.62
N LEU A 74 -5.85 5.70 4.26
CA LEU A 74 -6.97 5.21 5.07
C LEU A 74 -6.52 4.34 6.25
N SER A 75 -5.28 3.84 6.26
CA SER A 75 -4.85 2.86 7.25
C SER A 75 -4.20 3.53 8.47
N PRO A 76 -4.72 3.31 9.69
CA PRO A 76 -4.11 3.85 10.92
C PRO A 76 -2.77 3.20 11.27
N HIS A 77 -2.37 2.15 10.55
CA HIS A 77 -1.11 1.43 10.77
C HIS A 77 0.04 1.93 9.89
N GLN A 78 -0.22 2.90 9.00
CA GLN A 78 0.81 3.51 8.17
C GLN A 78 1.35 4.77 8.84
N ASP A 79 2.63 5.03 8.64
CA ASP A 79 3.25 6.30 9.03
C ASP A 79 2.74 7.41 8.10
N GLN A 80 1.77 8.18 8.58
CA GLN A 80 1.07 9.19 7.78
C GLN A 80 1.97 10.36 7.42
N GLU A 81 2.83 10.78 8.35
CA GLU A 81 3.77 11.88 8.12
C GLU A 81 4.79 11.51 7.06
N LEU A 82 5.36 10.30 7.15
CA LEU A 82 6.27 9.79 6.13
C LEU A 82 5.60 9.65 4.77
N LEU A 83 4.38 9.10 4.72
CA LEU A 83 3.63 8.92 3.49
C LEU A 83 3.30 10.27 2.82
N LYS A 84 2.93 11.28 3.61
CA LYS A 84 2.68 12.65 3.15
C LYS A 84 3.95 13.32 2.63
N ALA A 85 5.07 13.20 3.33
CA ALA A 85 6.36 13.74 2.86
C ALA A 85 6.77 13.11 1.51
N VAL A 86 6.57 11.80 1.34
CA VAL A 86 6.88 11.09 0.10
C VAL A 86 5.98 11.54 -1.05
N ILE A 87 4.66 11.62 -0.85
CA ILE A 87 3.75 12.02 -1.94
C ILE A 87 3.95 13.47 -2.36
N GLU A 88 4.25 14.38 -1.43
CA GLU A 88 4.58 15.78 -1.74
C GLU A 88 5.88 15.89 -2.53
N THR A 89 6.90 15.09 -2.18
CA THR A 89 8.16 15.02 -2.94
C THR A 89 7.93 14.56 -4.37
N ILE A 90 7.13 13.50 -4.55
CA ILE A 90 6.79 12.94 -5.87
C ILE A 90 5.91 13.91 -6.67
N SER A 91 4.95 14.56 -6.01
CA SER A 91 4.10 15.60 -6.60
C SER A 91 4.92 16.70 -7.27
N LYS A 92 5.94 17.23 -6.57
CA LYS A 92 6.86 18.24 -7.11
C LYS A 92 7.66 17.70 -8.30
N LYS A 93 8.20 16.49 -8.18
CA LYS A 93 9.00 15.83 -9.24
C LYS A 93 8.22 15.63 -10.54
N TYR A 94 6.96 15.22 -10.46
CA TYR A 94 6.13 14.88 -11.63
C TYR A 94 5.12 15.96 -12.04
N ARG A 95 5.08 17.10 -11.32
CA ARG A 95 4.12 18.20 -11.55
C ARG A 95 2.67 17.70 -11.54
N LEU A 96 2.31 16.95 -10.49
CA LEU A 96 0.97 16.42 -10.24
C LEU A 96 0.48 16.88 -8.88
N LYS A 97 -0.82 17.16 -8.72
CA LYS A 97 -1.37 17.57 -7.43
C LYS A 97 -1.58 16.33 -6.53
N PRO A 98 -1.11 16.32 -5.28
CA PRO A 98 -1.38 15.21 -4.39
C PRO A 98 -2.81 15.37 -3.82
N TYR A 99 -3.60 14.30 -3.84
CA TYR A 99 -4.88 14.27 -3.15
C TYR A 99 -4.69 13.58 -1.79
N LEU A 100 -4.74 14.39 -0.73
CA LEU A 100 -4.38 14.01 0.65
C LEU A 100 -5.58 13.93 1.59
N GLU A 101 -6.80 14.05 1.08
CA GLU A 101 -7.98 14.14 1.92
C GLU A 101 -8.22 12.84 2.67
N ARG A 102 -8.37 12.96 4.00
CA ARG A 102 -8.67 11.83 4.87
C ARG A 102 -10.18 11.64 4.92
N ILE A 103 -10.62 10.45 4.57
CA ILE A 103 -12.03 10.06 4.71
C ILE A 103 -12.28 9.70 6.18
N GLU A 104 -13.01 10.55 6.88
CA GLU A 104 -13.43 10.29 8.26
C GLU A 104 -14.25 8.99 8.34
N GLY A 105 -13.95 8.13 9.32
CA GLY A 105 -14.53 6.80 9.42
C GLY A 105 -14.19 5.84 8.27
N GLY A 106 -13.37 6.27 7.29
CA GLY A 106 -13.06 5.50 6.09
C GLY A 106 -12.39 4.15 6.37
N TRP A 107 -11.58 4.06 7.43
CA TRP A 107 -11.01 2.79 7.88
C TRP A 107 -12.08 1.79 8.31
N GLN A 108 -12.97 2.15 9.23
CA GLN A 108 -14.07 1.30 9.70
C GLN A 108 -14.98 0.89 8.54
N LYS A 109 -15.37 1.85 7.70
CA LYS A 109 -16.17 1.59 6.50
C LYS A 109 -15.49 0.62 5.54
N SER A 110 -14.16 0.72 5.36
CA SER A 110 -13.41 -0.23 4.54
C SER A 110 -13.46 -1.67 5.09
N ILE A 111 -13.49 -1.84 6.42
CA ILE A 111 -13.62 -3.15 7.07
C ILE A 111 -15.00 -3.73 6.75
N GLU A 112 -16.06 -2.96 6.97
CA GLU A 112 -17.44 -3.39 6.73
C GLU A 112 -17.67 -3.77 5.26
N LEU A 113 -17.23 -2.91 4.33
CA LEU A 113 -17.33 -3.16 2.90
C LEU A 113 -16.55 -4.42 2.49
N SER A 114 -15.32 -4.59 2.99
CA SER A 114 -14.52 -5.78 2.68
C SER A 114 -15.19 -7.08 3.14
N LYS A 115 -15.83 -7.08 4.33
CA LYS A 115 -16.60 -8.22 4.84
C LYS A 115 -17.84 -8.49 3.98
N LYS A 116 -18.64 -7.45 3.70
CA LYS A 116 -19.85 -7.55 2.87
C LYS A 116 -19.53 -8.10 1.47
N MET A 117 -18.39 -7.71 0.91
CA MET A 117 -17.94 -8.12 -0.41
C MET A 117 -17.15 -9.43 -0.41
N LYS A 118 -16.89 -10.04 0.76
CA LYS A 118 -16.01 -11.21 0.92
C LYS A 118 -14.63 -11.01 0.29
N LEU A 119 -14.10 -9.78 0.35
CA LEU A 119 -12.78 -9.45 -0.18
C LEU A 119 -11.70 -9.99 0.74
N TYR A 120 -10.60 -10.47 0.14
CA TYR A 120 -9.40 -10.79 0.89
C TYR A 120 -8.92 -9.54 1.64
N ARG A 121 -8.68 -9.69 2.95
CA ARG A 121 -8.18 -8.63 3.81
C ARG A 121 -6.85 -9.05 4.42
N GLN A 122 -5.81 -8.30 4.05
CA GLN A 122 -4.45 -8.50 4.55
C GLN A 122 -4.37 -8.26 6.06
N GLU A 123 -3.54 -9.05 6.73
CA GLU A 123 -3.32 -8.97 8.18
C GLU A 123 -2.05 -8.18 8.55
N TYR A 124 -1.30 -7.75 7.54
CA TYR A 124 -0.06 -6.98 7.63
C TYR A 124 0.13 -6.18 6.33
N CYS A 125 1.17 -5.34 6.23
CA CYS A 125 1.30 -4.43 5.06
C CYS A 125 1.74 -5.13 3.76
N GLY A 126 2.17 -6.39 3.84
CA GLY A 126 2.62 -7.21 2.71
C GLY A 126 4.12 -7.21 2.44
N CYS A 127 4.95 -6.57 3.28
CA CYS A 127 6.41 -6.69 3.21
C CYS A 127 6.92 -7.78 4.18
N ILE A 128 8.06 -8.38 3.85
CA ILE A 128 8.65 -9.49 4.63
C ILE A 128 8.97 -9.09 6.08
N TYR A 129 9.37 -7.83 6.30
CA TYR A 129 9.66 -7.31 7.64
C TYR A 129 8.40 -7.20 8.50
N SER A 130 7.28 -6.74 7.92
CA SER A 130 6.00 -6.67 8.63
C SER A 130 5.41 -8.07 8.88
N GLU A 131 5.70 -9.04 8.00
CA GLU A 131 5.38 -10.44 8.23
C GLU A 131 6.17 -11.01 9.42
N GLU A 132 7.49 -10.77 9.46
CA GLU A 132 8.35 -11.19 10.56
C GLU A 132 7.88 -10.61 11.91
N GLU A 133 7.64 -9.30 11.98
CA GLU A 133 7.16 -8.61 13.19
C GLU A 133 5.86 -9.22 13.72
N ARG A 134 4.93 -9.53 12.80
CA ARG A 134 3.65 -10.14 13.13
C ARG A 134 3.82 -11.51 13.79
N TYR A 135 4.70 -12.36 13.26
CA TYR A 135 4.93 -13.69 13.82
C TYR A 135 5.76 -13.65 15.10
N ARG A 136 6.77 -12.77 15.17
CA ARG A 136 7.59 -12.55 16.37
C ARG A 136 6.74 -12.14 17.57
N LYS A 137 5.82 -11.18 17.38
CA LYS A 137 4.89 -10.74 18.43
C LYS A 137 3.99 -11.88 18.94
N LYS A 138 3.38 -12.65 18.03
CA LYS A 138 2.55 -13.81 18.39
C LYS A 138 3.32 -14.87 19.18
N TYR A 139 4.58 -15.10 18.82
CA TYR A 139 5.43 -16.07 19.53
C TYR A 139 5.75 -15.60 20.95
N GLN A 140 6.10 -14.32 21.12
CA GLN A 140 6.37 -13.72 22.43
C GLN A 140 5.13 -13.76 23.35
N GLU A 141 3.95 -13.43 22.81
CA GLU A 141 2.67 -13.49 23.55
C GLU A 141 2.35 -14.92 24.03
N LYS A 142 2.70 -15.95 23.25
CA LYS A 142 2.52 -17.35 23.65
C LYS A 142 3.53 -17.80 24.70
N ARG A 143 4.76 -17.29 24.65
CA ARG A 143 5.82 -17.65 25.60
C ARG A 143 5.63 -17.01 26.98
N ASN A 144 4.95 -15.87 27.03
CA ASN A 144 4.66 -15.13 28.25
C ASN A 144 3.31 -15.51 28.90
N ARG A 145 2.61 -16.51 28.35
CA ARG A 145 1.39 -17.12 28.91
C ARG A 145 1.74 -18.49 29.47
#